data_AF-A0A7X3RTD1-F1
#
_entry.id   AF-A0A7X3RTD1-F1
#
_cell.length_a   1.000
_cell.length_b   1.000
_cell.length_c   1.000
_cell.angle_alpha   90.00
_cell.angle_beta   90.00
_cell.angle_gamma   90.00
#
_symmetry.space_group_name_H-M   'P 1'
#
loop_
_entity.id
_entity.type
_entity.pdbx_description
1 polymer ?
#
loop_
_entity_poly.entity_id
_entity_poly.type
_entity_poly.pdbx_seq_one_letter_code
_entity_poly.pdbx_strand_id
1 'polypeptide(L)'
;MNIPNSKTAKLVKQAISARKMSLEECCRAFNAKYSEEINSGAVRALNKDFISRVTRNNFKICGSRILKLCEFLEIKEPDRQPDPLQVLIDQIGEFEKRVQTDASFKAKFSAIASFLVGLNLKRMRGENQDEVC
;
A
#
# COMPACT_ATOMS: atom_id res chain seq x y z
N MET A 1 1.92 -1.88 -3.37
CA MET A 1 2.90 -0.81 -3.00
C MET A 1 2.13 0.48 -2.80
N ASN A 2 2.15 1.07 -1.61
CA ASN A 2 1.51 2.37 -1.38
C ASN A 2 2.50 3.34 -0.72
N ILE A 3 3.51 3.78 -1.49
CA ILE A 3 4.30 4.95 -1.11
C ILE A 3 3.41 6.17 -1.38
N PRO A 4 3.16 7.05 -0.38
CA PRO A 4 2.35 8.25 -0.62
C PRO A 4 2.94 9.04 -1.80
N ASN A 5 2.10 9.35 -2.80
CA ASN A 5 2.54 10.05 -4.02
C ASN A 5 3.32 11.35 -3.70
N SER A 6 2.96 12.02 -2.60
CA SER A 6 3.65 13.21 -2.08
C SER A 6 5.09 12.96 -1.65
N LYS A 7 5.39 11.79 -1.07
CA LYS A 7 6.73 11.37 -0.66
C LYS A 7 7.56 11.04 -1.90
N THR A 8 7.01 10.28 -2.84
CA THR A 8 7.65 9.98 -4.13
C THR A 8 7.96 11.25 -4.90
N ALA A 9 7.02 12.19 -5.00
CA ALA A 9 7.20 13.47 -5.68
C ALA A 9 8.38 14.27 -5.09
N LYS A 10 8.46 14.35 -3.75
CA LYS A 10 9.55 15.04 -3.05
C LYS A 10 10.90 14.39 -3.32
N LEU A 11 10.98 13.06 -3.23
CA LEU A 11 12.22 12.32 -3.45
C LEU A 11 12.71 12.41 -4.89
N VAL A 12 11.80 12.28 -5.86
CA VAL A 12 12.13 12.46 -7.29
C VAL A 12 12.66 13.87 -7.53
N LYS A 13 11.98 14.90 -6.99
CA LYS A 13 12.43 16.28 -7.12
C LYS A 13 13.82 16.48 -6.50
N GLN A 14 14.04 15.97 -5.30
CA GLN A 14 15.34 16.05 -4.62
C GLN A 14 16.45 15.34 -5.40
N ALA A 15 16.19 14.14 -5.92
CA ALA A 15 17.18 13.38 -6.69
C ALA A 15 17.57 14.07 -8.00
N ILE A 16 16.59 14.62 -8.73
CA ILE A 16 16.86 15.41 -9.95
C ILE A 16 17.70 16.65 -9.62
N SER A 17 17.34 17.38 -8.56
CA SER A 17 18.09 18.56 -8.11
C SER A 17 19.50 18.22 -7.61
N ALA A 18 19.67 17.13 -6.87
CA ALA A 18 20.98 16.68 -6.39
C ALA A 18 21.93 16.31 -7.53
N ARG A 19 21.37 15.74 -8.61
CA ARG A 19 22.11 15.43 -9.85
C ARG A 19 22.31 16.64 -10.77
N LYS A 20 21.82 17.84 -10.40
CA LYS A 20 21.87 19.08 -11.18
C LYS A 20 21.34 18.93 -12.62
N MET A 21 20.33 18.07 -12.81
CA MET A 21 19.73 17.83 -14.13
C MET A 21 18.48 18.68 -14.31
N SER A 22 18.28 19.19 -15.52
CA SER A 22 16.98 19.66 -15.99
C SER A 22 16.02 18.48 -16.23
N LEU A 23 14.72 18.78 -16.34
CA LEU A 23 13.72 17.75 -16.66
C LEU A 23 13.97 17.09 -18.02
N GLU A 24 14.47 17.85 -19.00
CA GLU A 24 14.80 17.35 -20.34
C GLU A 24 16.01 16.43 -20.30
N GLU A 25 17.06 16.81 -19.59
CA GLU A 25 18.24 15.97 -19.38
C GLU A 25 17.88 14.68 -18.66
N CYS A 26 17.01 14.76 -17.64
CA CYS A 26 16.52 13.57 -16.94
C CYS A 26 15.77 12.63 -17.89
N CYS A 27 14.89 13.15 -18.75
CA CYS A 27 14.19 12.33 -19.75
C CYS A 27 15.17 11.71 -20.76
N ARG A 28 16.11 12.50 -21.27
CA ARG A 28 17.10 12.03 -22.24
C ARG A 28 17.99 10.94 -21.66
N ALA A 29 18.52 11.16 -20.45
CA ALA A 29 19.38 10.20 -19.75
C ALA A 29 18.63 8.90 -19.41
N PHE A 30 17.37 9.01 -18.96
CA PHE A 30 16.52 7.82 -18.73
C PHE A 30 16.30 7.05 -20.03
N ASN A 31 15.83 7.73 -21.08
CA ASN A 31 15.48 7.07 -22.35
C ASN A 31 16.71 6.46 -23.02
N ALA A 32 17.89 7.06 -22.85
CA ALA A 32 19.14 6.48 -23.32
C ALA A 32 19.49 5.20 -22.53
N LYS A 33 19.41 5.23 -21.20
CA LYS A 33 19.72 4.08 -20.33
C LYS A 33 18.81 2.89 -20.59
N TYR A 34 17.52 3.13 -20.80
CA TYR A 34 16.50 2.09 -21.01
C TYR A 34 16.08 1.94 -22.47
N SER A 35 16.93 2.34 -23.43
CA SER A 35 16.58 2.39 -24.84
C SER A 35 16.14 1.02 -25.41
N GLU A 36 16.83 -0.06 -25.04
CA GLU A 36 16.48 -1.43 -25.44
C GLU A 36 15.12 -1.88 -24.86
N GLU A 37 14.89 -1.62 -23.57
CA GLU A 37 13.63 -1.91 -22.88
C GLU A 37 12.47 -1.07 -23.44
N ILE A 38 12.76 0.13 -23.94
CA ILE A 38 11.78 0.98 -24.62
C ILE A 38 11.45 0.42 -26.00
N ASN A 39 12.45 0.01 -26.77
CA ASN A 39 12.27 -0.52 -28.12
C ASN A 39 11.52 -1.87 -28.11
N SER A 40 11.74 -2.70 -27.09
CA SER A 40 10.99 -3.94 -26.86
C SER A 40 9.58 -3.73 -26.30
N GLY A 41 9.23 -2.51 -25.89
CA GLY A 41 7.94 -2.16 -25.29
C GLY A 41 7.80 -2.53 -23.81
N ALA A 42 8.86 -3.05 -23.17
CA ALA A 42 8.87 -3.38 -21.74
C ALA A 42 8.78 -2.13 -20.85
N VAL A 43 9.37 -1.01 -21.29
CA VAL A 43 9.36 0.28 -20.58
C VAL A 43 8.83 1.38 -21.48
N ARG A 44 7.97 2.25 -20.93
CA ARG A 44 7.49 3.42 -21.67
C ARG A 44 8.45 4.59 -21.49
N ALA A 45 9.00 5.09 -22.60
CA ALA A 45 9.88 6.26 -22.65
C ALA A 45 9.32 7.43 -21.84
N LEU A 46 10.16 8.16 -21.11
CA LEU A 46 9.80 9.36 -20.35
C LEU A 46 9.71 10.60 -21.24
N ASN A 47 8.84 11.53 -20.84
CA ASN A 47 8.75 12.86 -21.43
C ASN A 47 8.68 13.93 -20.33
N LYS A 48 8.94 15.19 -20.71
CA LYS A 48 9.02 16.32 -19.77
C LYS A 48 7.73 16.51 -18.98
N ASP A 49 6.58 16.35 -19.62
CA ASP A 49 5.27 16.46 -18.96
C ASP A 49 5.08 15.42 -17.88
N PHE A 50 5.53 14.18 -18.11
CA PHE A 50 5.45 13.13 -17.12
C PHE A 50 6.27 13.47 -15.87
N ILE A 51 7.54 13.87 -16.03
CA ILE A 51 8.38 14.22 -14.88
C ILE A 51 7.86 15.49 -14.19
N SER A 52 7.34 16.47 -14.94
CA SER A 52 6.67 17.65 -14.37
C SER A 52 5.47 17.26 -13.50
N ARG A 53 4.62 16.34 -13.96
CA ARG A 53 3.49 15.83 -13.17
C ARG A 53 3.94 15.08 -11.93
N VAL A 54 4.96 14.23 -12.04
CA VAL A 54 5.50 13.46 -10.90
C VAL A 54 6.05 14.41 -9.83
N THR A 55 6.89 15.36 -10.21
CA THR A 55 7.50 16.33 -9.28
C THR A 55 6.50 17.29 -8.64
N ARG A 56 5.33 17.49 -9.25
CA ARG A 56 4.21 18.29 -8.73
C ARG A 56 3.16 17.48 -7.98
N ASN A 57 3.41 16.19 -7.72
CA ASN A 57 2.44 15.28 -7.10
C ASN A 57 1.10 15.18 -7.86
N ASN A 58 1.10 15.43 -9.18
CA ASN A 58 -0.08 15.37 -10.03
C ASN A 58 -0.13 14.03 -10.79
N PHE A 59 -0.13 12.93 -10.04
CA PHE A 59 -0.28 11.58 -10.58
C PHE A 59 -1.11 10.73 -9.61
N LYS A 60 -1.98 9.86 -10.14
CA LYS A 60 -2.90 9.06 -9.33
C LYS A 60 -2.23 7.83 -8.71
N ILE A 61 -1.43 7.09 -9.48
CA ILE A 61 -0.90 5.79 -9.07
C ILE A 61 0.59 5.72 -9.38
N CYS A 62 1.39 5.21 -8.43
CA CYS A 62 2.75 4.74 -8.67
C CYS A 62 2.74 3.51 -9.59
N GLY A 63 2.62 3.74 -10.90
CA GLY A 63 2.74 2.69 -11.92
C GLY A 63 4.20 2.26 -12.15
N SER A 64 4.38 1.18 -12.91
CA SER A 64 5.71 0.63 -13.28
C SER A 64 6.69 1.69 -13.81
N ARG A 65 6.19 2.68 -14.56
CA ARG A 65 6.97 3.81 -15.09
C ARG A 65 7.57 4.70 -14.00
N ILE A 66 6.86 4.91 -12.89
CA ILE A 66 7.37 5.67 -11.74
C ILE A 66 8.40 4.85 -10.98
N LEU A 67 8.17 3.54 -10.82
CA LEU A 67 9.13 2.64 -10.18
C LEU A 67 10.46 2.61 -10.93
N LYS A 68 10.43 2.49 -12.26
CA LYS A 68 11.65 2.59 -13.08
C LYS A 68 12.32 3.95 -12.99
N LEU A 69 11.56 5.05 -12.90
CA LEU A 69 12.13 6.37 -12.65
C LEU A 69 12.82 6.45 -11.27
N CYS A 70 12.22 5.87 -10.23
CA CYS A 70 12.84 5.80 -8.90
C CYS A 70 14.12 4.95 -8.90
N GLU A 71 14.11 3.83 -9.60
CA GLU A 71 15.29 2.97 -9.83
C GLU A 71 16.40 3.73 -10.56
N PHE A 72 16.05 4.43 -11.65
CA PHE A 72 16.98 5.28 -12.40
C PHE A 72 17.64 6.36 -11.53
N LEU A 73 16.84 6.97 -10.66
CA LEU A 73 17.27 8.03 -9.76
C LEU A 73 17.93 7.49 -8.47
N GLU A 74 18.08 6.18 -8.33
CA GLU A 74 18.65 5.50 -7.16
C GLU A 74 17.98 5.93 -5.86
N ILE A 75 16.68 6.20 -5.92
CA ILE A 75 15.90 6.57 -4.75
C ILE A 75 15.71 5.31 -3.93
N LYS A 76 16.50 5.18 -2.85
CA LYS A 76 16.30 4.14 -1.83
C LYS A 76 14.88 4.30 -1.29
N GLU A 77 14.06 3.28 -1.44
CA GLU A 77 12.68 3.27 -0.98
C GLU A 77 12.61 3.72 0.48
N PRO A 78 11.79 4.74 0.81
CA PRO A 78 11.76 5.23 2.16
C PRO A 78 10.81 4.38 2.99
N ASP A 79 11.33 3.38 3.70
CA ASP A 79 10.61 2.38 4.53
C ASP A 79 9.29 1.93 3.92
N ARG A 80 9.32 0.72 3.35
CA ARG A 80 8.13 -0.02 2.91
C ARG A 80 7.11 -0.03 4.04
N GLN A 81 6.17 0.91 4.04
CA GLN A 81 5.01 0.83 4.90
C GLN A 81 4.31 -0.46 4.48
N PRO A 82 4.21 -1.45 5.39
CA PRO A 82 3.60 -2.73 5.04
C PRO A 82 2.20 -2.43 4.50
N ASP A 83 1.82 -3.17 3.46
CA ASP A 83 0.50 -3.02 2.86
C ASP A 83 -0.55 -3.12 3.98
N PRO A 84 -1.45 -2.14 4.17
CA PRO A 84 -2.43 -2.19 5.24
C PRO A 84 -3.24 -3.49 5.24
N LEU A 85 -3.48 -4.09 4.06
CA LEU A 85 -4.13 -5.40 3.94
C LEU A 85 -3.22 -6.53 4.41
N GLN A 86 -1.92 -6.47 4.11
CA GLN A 86 -0.97 -7.48 4.60
C GLN A 86 -0.81 -7.39 6.12
N VAL A 87 -0.74 -6.19 6.69
CA VAL A 87 -0.73 -6.00 8.16
C VAL A 87 -1.97 -6.62 8.78
N LEU A 88 -3.14 -6.40 8.17
CA LEU A 88 -4.39 -6.97 8.66
C LEU A 88 -4.40 -8.50 8.57
N ILE A 89 -3.95 -9.06 7.44
CA ILE A 89 -3.83 -10.51 7.23
C ILE A 89 -2.89 -11.13 8.28
N ASP A 90 -1.74 -10.49 8.54
CA ASP A 90 -0.76 -10.96 9.51
C ASP A 90 -1.33 -10.93 10.94
N GLN A 91 -2.03 -9.85 11.29
CA GLN A 91 -2.72 -9.72 12.59
C GLN A 91 -3.82 -10.76 12.78
N ILE A 92 -4.61 -11.04 11.73
CA ILE A 92 -5.63 -12.10 11.75
C ILE A 92 -4.96 -13.46 11.95
N GLY A 93 -3.89 -13.77 11.21
CA GLY A 93 -3.16 -15.02 11.35
C GLY A 93 -2.53 -15.21 12.74
N GLU A 94 -2.03 -14.13 13.35
CA GLU A 94 -1.51 -14.17 14.72
C GLU A 94 -2.63 -14.40 15.75
N PHE A 95 -3.80 -13.78 15.53
CA PHE A 95 -4.99 -14.01 16.33
C PHE A 95 -5.48 -15.46 16.25
N GLU A 96 -5.58 -16.03 15.04
CA GLU A 96 -5.98 -17.42 14.82
C GLU A 96 -5.04 -18.40 15.53
N LYS A 97 -3.73 -18.18 15.42
CA LYS A 97 -2.72 -18.98 16.14
C LYS A 97 -2.96 -18.96 17.64
N ARG A 98 -3.20 -17.78 18.22
CA ARG A 98 -3.49 -17.64 19.67
C ARG A 98 -4.77 -18.37 20.09
N VAL A 99 -5.82 -18.32 19.27
CA VAL A 99 -7.06 -19.09 19.50
C VAL A 99 -6.80 -20.60 19.44
N GLN A 100 -5.87 -21.05 18.60
CA GLN A 100 -5.55 -22.48 18.48
C GLN A 100 -4.68 -23.00 19.63
N THR A 101 -3.69 -22.22 20.07
CA THR A 101 -2.64 -22.68 21.00
C THR A 101 -2.99 -22.47 22.47
N ASP A 102 -3.79 -21.45 22.80
CA ASP A 102 -4.16 -21.16 24.19
C ASP A 102 -5.57 -21.70 24.50
N ALA A 103 -5.61 -22.80 25.25
CA ALA A 103 -6.85 -23.46 25.64
C ALA A 103 -7.77 -22.57 26.50
N SER A 104 -7.20 -21.70 27.35
CA SER A 104 -7.93 -20.76 28.19
C SER A 104 -8.55 -19.65 27.33
N PHE A 105 -7.80 -19.13 26.37
CA PHE A 105 -8.28 -18.13 25.42
C PHE A 105 -9.39 -18.70 24.52
N LYS A 106 -9.20 -19.91 23.99
CA LYS A 106 -10.20 -20.63 23.18
C LYS A 106 -11.53 -20.81 23.92
N ALA A 107 -11.46 -21.19 25.20
CA ALA A 107 -12.65 -21.37 26.03
C ALA A 107 -13.41 -20.05 26.24
N LYS A 108 -12.69 -18.96 26.56
CA LYS A 108 -13.28 -17.62 26.74
C LYS A 108 -13.88 -17.09 25.43
N PHE A 109 -13.17 -17.23 24.32
CA PHE A 109 -13.63 -16.78 23.01
C PHE A 109 -14.89 -17.54 22.57
N SER A 110 -14.91 -18.87 22.75
CA SER A 110 -16.08 -19.71 22.45
C SER A 110 -17.31 -19.30 23.27
N ALA A 111 -17.14 -18.99 24.56
CA ALA A 111 -18.22 -18.52 25.42
C ALA A 111 -18.80 -17.17 24.93
N ILE A 112 -17.94 -16.23 24.54
CA ILE A 112 -18.35 -14.93 23.99
C ILE A 112 -19.05 -15.10 22.65
N ALA A 113 -18.50 -15.91 21.74
CA ALA A 113 -19.10 -16.17 20.43
C ALA A 113 -20.50 -16.80 20.58
N SER A 114 -20.65 -17.78 21.47
CA SER A 114 -21.92 -18.43 21.77
C SER A 114 -22.95 -17.44 22.36
N PHE A 115 -22.51 -16.55 23.25
CA PHE A 115 -23.35 -15.49 23.80
C PHE A 115 -23.85 -14.53 22.72
N LEU A 116 -22.96 -14.06 21.84
CA LEU A 116 -23.32 -13.15 20.74
C LEU A 116 -24.27 -13.79 19.74
N VAL A 117 -24.04 -15.05 19.38
CA VAL A 117 -24.98 -15.82 18.54
C VAL A 117 -26.33 -15.97 19.23
N GLY A 118 -26.34 -16.27 20.53
CA GLY A 118 -27.56 -16.34 21.34
C GLY A 118 -28.34 -15.03 21.37
N LEU A 119 -27.67 -13.89 21.55
CA LEU A 119 -28.29 -12.56 21.49
C LEU A 119 -28.90 -12.27 20.12
N ASN A 120 -28.18 -12.62 19.05
CA ASN A 120 -28.65 -12.38 17.68
C ASN A 120 -29.86 -13.27 17.34
N LEU A 121 -29.86 -14.53 17.81
CA LEU A 121 -31.00 -15.44 17.66
C LEU A 121 -32.23 -14.98 18.46
N LYS A 122 -32.05 -14.49 19.70
CA LYS A 122 -33.15 -13.92 20.51
C LYS A 122 -33.76 -12.67 19.85
N ARG A 123 -32.90 -11.79 19.33
CA ARG A 123 -33.33 -10.60 18.58
C ARG A 123 -34.12 -10.98 17.31
N MET A 124 -33.68 -11.99 16.58
CA MET A 124 -34.36 -12.49 15.37
C MET A 124 -35.69 -13.20 15.68
N ARG A 125 -35.86 -13.74 16.88
CA ARG A 125 -37.12 -14.39 17.34
C ARG A 125 -38.14 -13.43 17.95
N GLY A 126 -37.81 -12.15 18.14
CA GLY A 126 -38.75 -11.16 18.67
C GLY A 126 -39.07 -11.32 20.16
N GLU A 127 -38.22 -12.01 20.94
CA GLU A 127 -38.36 -12.10 22.39
C GLU A 127 -37.83 -10.80 23.03
N ASN A 128 -38.65 -9.75 23.05
CA ASN A 128 -38.46 -8.64 23.98
C ASN A 128 -38.78 -9.15 25.39
N GLN A 129 -37.84 -9.01 26.32
CA GLN A 129 -38.13 -9.14 27.74
C GLN A 129 -38.99 -7.94 28.17
N ASP A 130 -40.31 -8.10 28.09
CA ASP A 130 -41.21 -7.46 29.03
C ASP A 130 -41.39 -8.42 30.20
N GLU A 131 -40.74 -8.14 31.32
CA GLU A 131 -41.26 -8.36 32.68
C GLU A 131 -40.25 -7.78 33.68
N VAL A 132 -40.37 -6.46 33.87
CA VAL A 132 -40.09 -5.83 35.16
C VAL A 132 -41.43 -5.77 35.88
N CYS A 133 -41.59 -6.58 36.91
CA CYS A 133 -42.49 -6.36 38.05
C CYS A 133 -41.72 -6.74 39.31
#